data_AF-M0JJG9-F1
#
_entry.id   AF-M0JJG9-F1
#
_cell.length_a   1.000
_cell.length_b   1.000
_cell.length_c   1.000
_cell.angle_alpha   90.00
_cell.angle_beta   90.00
_cell.angle_gamma   90.00
#
_symmetry.space_group_name_H-M   'P 1'
#
loop_
_entity.id
_entity.type
_entity.pdbx_description
1 polymer ?
#
loop_
_entity_poly.entity_id
_entity_poly.type
_entity_poly.pdbx_seq_one_letter_code
_entity_poly.pdbx_strand_id
1 'polypeptide(L)'
;MGATDATATADAGLDSALVETIQHIEEGDVLVVNGDSRTWDVTDIVDRSIEDPNDARESKRVCRLSCGASVFGLELVAYPDRYTASLHVLATEDWTEDGQVFEVHDVEILTQDVPWVVVTGGADRYHFPDPEAAAFGEAQPACGCDNPGASYRIVRSNTVRPTYSGCKDCLRYEKPVALESVRCPSCSKAICHGILQGGAVGAVDGLSITCPGCDFDGVADVVLDH
;
A
#
# COMPACT_ATOMS: atom_id res chain seq x y z
N MET A 1 52.56 14.21 18.70
CA MET A 1 51.66 13.56 19.67
C MET A 1 50.34 14.31 19.62
N GLY A 2 49.19 13.77 19.25
CA GLY A 2 48.77 12.48 18.69
C GLY A 2 47.60 12.79 17.73
N ALA A 3 47.51 12.03 16.64
CA ALA A 3 46.46 11.04 16.43
C ALA A 3 45.12 11.63 15.96
N THR A 4 44.89 11.47 14.65
CA THR A 4 43.60 11.25 13.98
C THR A 4 42.61 10.47 14.85
N ASP A 5 41.30 10.73 14.78
CA ASP A 5 40.43 9.80 14.04
C ASP A 5 38.97 10.26 13.85
N ALA A 6 38.47 9.78 12.72
CA ALA A 6 37.12 9.60 12.22
C ALA A 6 35.94 9.81 13.20
N THR A 7 35.05 10.72 12.83
CA THR A 7 33.62 10.38 12.80
C THR A 7 33.32 9.78 11.43
N ALA A 8 33.49 8.46 11.34
CA ALA A 8 32.90 7.64 10.31
C ALA A 8 31.38 7.84 10.39
N THR A 9 30.78 8.47 9.38
CA THR A 9 29.36 8.23 9.07
C THR A 9 29.29 6.79 8.64
N ALA A 10 28.87 5.93 9.57
CA ALA A 10 28.63 4.51 9.28
C ALA A 10 27.64 4.44 8.12
N ASP A 11 28.14 3.96 6.99
CA ASP A 11 27.42 3.50 5.81
C ASP A 11 26.61 2.27 6.24
N ALA A 12 25.56 2.49 7.03
CA ALA A 12 24.65 1.46 7.45
C ALA A 12 23.82 1.10 6.22
N GLY A 13 24.16 -0.04 5.60
CA GLY A 13 23.37 -0.60 4.51
C GLY A 13 21.89 -0.73 4.86
N LEU A 14 21.06 -0.93 3.84
CA LEU A 14 19.61 -1.09 4.04
C LEU A 14 19.27 -2.18 5.05
N ASP A 15 18.16 -1.96 5.77
CA ASP A 15 17.55 -2.99 6.61
C ASP A 15 17.17 -4.24 5.79
N SER A 16 17.34 -5.42 6.37
CA SER A 16 17.10 -6.69 5.68
C SER A 16 15.64 -6.86 5.28
N ALA A 17 14.69 -6.36 6.08
CA ALA A 17 13.27 -6.47 5.74
C ALA A 17 12.91 -5.62 4.50
N LEU A 18 13.51 -4.44 4.36
CA LEU A 18 13.35 -3.60 3.18
C LEU A 18 13.96 -4.26 1.93
N VAL A 19 15.16 -4.83 2.05
CA VAL A 19 15.82 -5.57 0.96
C VAL A 19 14.95 -6.76 0.51
N GLU A 20 14.48 -7.57 1.47
CA GLU A 20 13.59 -8.70 1.19
C GLU A 20 12.32 -8.23 0.50
N THR A 21 11.71 -7.14 0.97
CA THR A 21 10.49 -6.58 0.36
C THR A 21 10.74 -6.20 -1.10
N ILE A 22 11.82 -5.47 -1.40
CA ILE A 22 12.14 -5.07 -2.78
C ILE A 22 12.43 -6.27 -3.69
N GLN A 23 13.05 -7.33 -3.14
CA GLN A 23 13.32 -8.56 -3.89
C GLN A 23 12.05 -9.36 -4.22
N HIS A 24 11.01 -9.28 -3.39
CA HIS A 24 9.73 -9.97 -3.60
C HIS A 24 8.76 -9.22 -4.53
N ILE A 25 9.09 -8.01 -4.97
CA ILE A 25 8.27 -7.26 -5.93
C ILE A 25 8.16 -8.04 -7.24
N GLU A 26 6.94 -8.20 -7.76
CA GLU A 26 6.64 -8.84 -9.06
C GLU A 26 6.01 -7.84 -10.04
N GLU A 27 6.04 -8.17 -11.34
CA GLU A 27 5.32 -7.39 -12.35
C GLU A 27 3.81 -7.46 -12.09
N GLY A 28 3.13 -6.32 -12.12
CA GLY A 28 1.73 -6.20 -11.77
C GLY A 28 1.47 -5.88 -10.29
N ASP A 29 2.50 -5.89 -9.44
CA ASP A 29 2.38 -5.39 -8.08
C ASP A 29 2.07 -3.89 -8.05
N VAL A 30 1.46 -3.48 -6.94
CA VAL A 30 1.14 -2.09 -6.65
C VAL A 30 1.89 -1.68 -5.38
N LEU A 31 2.65 -0.59 -5.44
CA LEU A 31 3.58 -0.21 -4.40
C LEU A 31 3.32 1.20 -3.87
N VAL A 32 3.71 1.42 -2.61
CA VAL A 32 4.04 2.73 -2.05
C VAL A 32 5.52 2.73 -1.73
N VAL A 33 6.21 3.82 -2.05
CA VAL A 33 7.63 4.02 -1.74
C VAL A 33 7.72 5.18 -0.77
N ASN A 34 8.48 5.03 0.31
CA ASN A 34 8.75 6.09 1.29
C ASN A 34 7.49 6.68 1.96
N GLY A 35 6.38 5.93 1.99
CA GLY A 35 5.09 6.46 2.43
C GLY A 35 4.55 7.63 1.58
N ASP A 36 5.07 7.81 0.36
CA ASP A 36 4.66 8.91 -0.51
C ASP A 36 3.17 8.81 -0.90
N SER A 37 2.63 9.98 -1.22
CA SER A 37 1.34 10.19 -1.84
C SER A 37 1.18 9.58 -3.24
N ARG A 38 2.13 8.83 -3.79
CA ARG A 38 1.98 8.15 -5.11
C ARG A 38 1.83 6.65 -4.94
N THR A 39 0.97 6.06 -5.76
CA THR A 39 0.76 4.62 -5.83
C THR A 39 1.22 4.12 -7.19
N TRP A 40 2.23 3.26 -7.17
CA TRP A 40 2.99 2.87 -8.35
C TRP A 40 2.52 1.50 -8.85
N ASP A 41 2.25 1.38 -10.15
CA ASP A 41 2.17 0.05 -10.78
C ASP A 41 3.58 -0.38 -11.16
N VAL A 42 3.93 -1.62 -10.83
CA VAL A 42 5.16 -2.26 -11.31
C VAL A 42 4.90 -2.79 -12.71
N THR A 43 5.55 -2.19 -13.69
CA THR A 43 5.30 -2.46 -15.12
C THR A 43 6.37 -3.31 -15.79
N ASP A 44 7.54 -3.40 -15.17
CA ASP A 44 8.68 -4.16 -15.67
C ASP A 44 9.69 -4.38 -14.53
N ILE A 45 10.44 -5.47 -14.59
CA ILE A 45 11.49 -5.79 -13.63
C ILE A 45 12.71 -6.32 -14.38
N VAL A 46 13.87 -5.72 -14.08
CA VAL A 46 15.14 -6.13 -14.65
C VAL A 46 16.10 -6.52 -13.54
N ASP A 47 16.49 -7.79 -13.51
CA ASP A 47 17.57 -8.31 -12.70
C ASP A 47 18.85 -8.49 -13.52
N ARG A 48 19.97 -8.02 -12.99
CA ARG A 48 21.28 -8.11 -13.65
C ARG A 48 22.37 -8.44 -12.64
N SER A 49 23.13 -9.50 -12.92
CA SER A 49 24.43 -9.73 -12.28
C SER A 49 25.50 -8.84 -12.92
N ILE A 50 26.43 -8.35 -12.12
CA ILE A 50 27.54 -7.51 -12.56
C ILE A 50 28.83 -8.32 -12.42
N GLU A 51 29.42 -8.68 -13.55
CA GLU A 51 30.61 -9.55 -13.61
C GLU A 51 31.91 -8.77 -13.86
N ASP A 52 31.85 -7.44 -13.95
CA ASP A 52 33.03 -6.61 -14.18
C ASP A 52 33.90 -6.61 -12.91
N PRO A 53 35.14 -7.13 -12.96
CA PRO A 53 36.01 -7.19 -11.79
C PRO A 53 36.45 -5.82 -11.26
N ASN A 54 36.24 -4.73 -12.01
CA ASN A 54 36.50 -3.37 -11.55
C ASN A 54 35.26 -2.68 -10.98
N ASP A 55 34.10 -3.34 -11.04
CA ASP A 55 32.85 -2.87 -10.46
C ASP A 55 32.64 -3.57 -9.12
N ALA A 56 32.52 -2.78 -8.05
CA ALA A 56 32.31 -3.33 -6.71
C ALA A 56 30.90 -3.88 -6.52
N ARG A 57 29.97 -3.62 -7.44
CA ARG A 57 28.59 -4.09 -7.38
C ARG A 57 28.53 -5.54 -7.83
N GLU A 58 27.77 -6.36 -7.12
CA GLU A 58 27.56 -7.77 -7.45
C GLU A 58 26.31 -7.98 -8.32
N SER A 59 25.24 -7.26 -8.01
CA SER A 59 24.00 -7.32 -8.77
C SER A 59 23.18 -6.04 -8.65
N LYS A 60 22.22 -5.90 -9.56
CA LYS A 60 21.28 -4.79 -9.61
C LYS A 60 19.90 -5.32 -10.02
N ARG A 61 18.87 -4.95 -9.26
CA ARG A 61 17.45 -5.11 -9.60
C ARG A 61 16.85 -3.74 -9.84
N VAL A 62 16.07 -3.58 -10.91
CA VAL A 62 15.31 -2.35 -11.17
C VAL A 62 13.86 -2.68 -11.45
N CYS A 63 12.97 -2.12 -10.65
CA CYS A 63 11.53 -2.18 -10.86
C CYS A 63 11.08 -0.87 -11.54
N ARG A 64 10.45 -0.97 -12.71
CA ARG A 64 9.88 0.18 -13.41
C ARG A 64 8.50 0.50 -12.85
N LEU A 65 8.41 1.66 -12.22
CA LEU A 65 7.23 2.17 -11.54
C LEU A 65 6.47 3.16 -12.42
N SER A 66 5.15 3.03 -12.50
CA SER A 66 4.31 3.97 -13.26
C SER A 66 3.13 4.51 -12.45
N CYS A 67 2.88 5.81 -12.59
CA CYS A 67 1.73 6.50 -12.01
C CYS A 67 1.27 7.62 -12.95
N GLY A 68 0.22 7.37 -13.73
CA GLY A 68 -0.22 8.31 -14.77
C GLY A 68 0.87 8.50 -15.82
N ALA A 69 1.26 9.75 -16.08
CA ALA A 69 2.36 10.08 -16.99
C ALA A 69 3.77 9.92 -16.37
N SER A 70 3.85 9.73 -15.05
CA SER A 70 5.14 9.63 -14.34
C SER A 70 5.69 8.21 -14.37
N VAL A 71 6.99 8.08 -14.65
CA VAL A 71 7.75 6.83 -14.70
C VAL A 71 9.01 6.96 -13.85
N PHE A 72 9.16 6.06 -12.89
CA PHE A 72 10.25 6.05 -11.93
C PHE A 72 10.93 4.66 -11.95
N GLY A 73 12.19 4.59 -11.55
CA GLY A 73 12.94 3.34 -11.41
C GLY A 73 13.32 3.12 -9.95
N LEU A 74 12.71 2.13 -9.29
CA LEU A 74 13.16 1.67 -7.99
C LEU A 74 14.34 0.71 -8.20
N GLU A 75 15.53 1.16 -7.83
CA GLU A 75 16.78 0.43 -7.98
C GLU A 75 17.23 -0.14 -6.64
N LEU A 76 17.58 -1.43 -6.62
CA LEU A 76 18.29 -2.10 -5.53
C LEU A 76 19.62 -2.60 -6.07
N VAL A 77 20.73 -2.22 -5.42
CA VAL A 77 22.08 -2.64 -5.78
C VAL A 77 22.69 -3.42 -4.62
N ALA A 78 23.24 -4.58 -4.94
CA ALA A 78 23.99 -5.42 -4.02
C ALA A 78 25.50 -5.14 -4.14
N TYR A 79 26.15 -4.98 -3.00
CA TYR A 79 27.60 -4.96 -2.82
C TYR A 79 27.99 -6.13 -1.91
N PRO A 80 29.28 -6.52 -1.85
CA PRO A 80 29.74 -7.62 -1.00
C PRO A 80 29.39 -7.48 0.48
N ASP A 81 29.23 -6.25 0.97
CA ASP A 81 29.05 -5.92 2.38
C ASP A 81 27.72 -5.21 2.70
N ARG A 82 26.95 -4.78 1.69
CA ARG A 82 25.73 -3.98 1.88
C ARG A 82 24.78 -4.00 0.69
N TYR A 83 23.58 -3.47 0.92
CA TYR A 83 22.64 -3.09 -0.13
C TYR A 83 22.40 -1.57 -0.12
N THR A 84 22.12 -1.02 -1.28
CA THR A 84 21.65 0.36 -1.45
C THR A 84 20.41 0.39 -2.32
N ALA A 85 19.45 1.27 -2.01
CA ALA A 85 18.25 1.46 -2.81
C ALA A 85 18.04 2.93 -3.12
N SER A 86 17.57 3.20 -4.34
CA SER A 86 17.36 4.55 -4.85
C SER A 86 16.18 4.58 -5.80
N LEU A 87 15.44 5.67 -5.76
CA LEU A 87 14.30 5.92 -6.62
C LEU A 87 14.69 6.97 -7.66
N HIS A 88 14.83 6.55 -8.91
CA HIS A 88 15.27 7.39 -10.02
C HIS A 88 14.07 7.94 -10.79
N VAL A 89 14.04 9.25 -11.05
CA VAL A 89 13.03 9.86 -11.92
C VAL A 89 13.41 9.62 -13.38
N LEU A 90 12.57 8.87 -14.12
CA LEU A 90 12.82 8.56 -15.54
C LEU A 90 11.97 9.44 -16.47
N ALA A 91 10.74 9.76 -16.06
CA ALA A 91 9.86 10.72 -16.70
C ALA A 91 8.86 11.26 -15.67
N THR A 92 8.59 12.56 -15.69
CA THR A 92 7.60 13.20 -14.80
C THR A 92 7.05 14.46 -15.48
N GLU A 93 5.84 14.86 -15.14
CA GLU A 93 5.29 16.17 -15.53
C GLU A 93 5.71 17.26 -14.54
N ASP A 94 6.16 16.89 -13.34
CA ASP A 94 6.70 17.82 -12.36
C ASP A 94 8.16 18.15 -12.69
N TRP A 95 8.35 19.31 -13.31
CA TRP A 95 9.67 19.80 -13.69
C TRP A 95 10.65 19.94 -12.52
N THR A 96 10.17 20.00 -11.27
CA THR A 96 11.04 20.10 -10.09
C THR A 96 11.72 18.78 -9.75
N GLU A 97 11.13 17.65 -10.16
CA GLU A 97 11.63 16.30 -9.88
C GLU A 97 12.47 15.74 -11.03
N ASP A 98 12.47 16.38 -12.20
CA ASP A 98 13.14 15.86 -13.40
C ASP A 98 14.64 15.57 -13.16
N GLY A 99 15.05 14.34 -13.45
CA GLY A 99 16.42 13.85 -13.25
C GLY A 99 16.85 13.68 -11.79
N GLN A 100 15.95 13.81 -10.82
CA GLN A 100 16.29 13.59 -9.40
C GLN A 100 16.43 12.10 -9.07
N VAL A 101 17.12 11.85 -7.96
CA VAL A 101 17.28 10.54 -7.34
C VAL A 101 16.99 10.69 -5.86
N PHE A 102 16.11 9.85 -5.33
CA PHE A 102 15.72 9.86 -3.92
C PHE A 102 16.25 8.61 -3.21
N GLU A 103 16.66 8.77 -1.96
CA GLU A 103 16.96 7.62 -1.10
C GLU A 103 15.67 6.85 -0.78
N VAL A 104 15.77 5.53 -0.72
CA VAL A 104 14.64 4.66 -0.38
C VAL A 104 14.85 4.11 1.03
N HIS A 105 13.91 4.42 1.91
CA HIS A 105 13.91 3.99 3.31
C HIS A 105 12.70 3.14 3.70
N ASP A 106 11.67 3.06 2.84
CA ASP A 106 10.49 2.24 3.06
C ASP A 106 9.88 1.85 1.71
N VAL A 107 9.39 0.61 1.61
CA VAL A 107 8.62 0.12 0.45
C VAL A 107 7.54 -0.80 0.97
N GLU A 108 6.31 -0.54 0.53
CA GLU A 108 5.16 -1.36 0.86
C GLU A 108 4.57 -1.95 -0.43
N ILE A 109 4.47 -3.28 -0.50
CA ILE A 109 3.69 -3.98 -1.54
C ILE A 109 2.23 -4.05 -1.07
N LEU A 110 1.34 -3.35 -1.77
CA LEU A 110 -0.09 -3.30 -1.44
C LEU A 110 -0.76 -4.60 -1.83
N THR A 111 -0.81 -5.54 -0.89
CA THR A 111 -1.54 -6.80 -1.02
C THR A 111 -2.70 -6.82 -0.05
N GLN A 112 -3.93 -6.78 -0.57
CA GLN A 112 -5.12 -6.99 0.24
C GLN A 112 -5.91 -8.17 -0.32
N ASP A 113 -6.15 -9.17 0.52
CA ASP A 113 -6.99 -10.32 0.18
C ASP A 113 -8.40 -10.12 0.72
N VAL A 114 -9.20 -9.39 -0.05
CA VAL A 114 -10.62 -9.21 0.23
C VAL A 114 -11.38 -10.32 -0.50
N PRO A 115 -12.17 -11.17 0.18
CA PRO A 115 -12.77 -12.35 -0.44
C PRO A 115 -13.80 -11.99 -1.54
N TRP A 116 -14.36 -10.80 -1.47
CA TRP A 116 -15.36 -10.28 -2.39
C TRP A 116 -14.93 -8.93 -2.94
N VAL A 117 -15.08 -8.76 -4.24
CA VAL A 117 -14.70 -7.55 -4.98
C VAL A 117 -15.80 -7.15 -5.93
N VAL A 118 -15.82 -5.88 -6.30
CA VAL A 118 -16.73 -5.31 -7.27
C VAL A 118 -16.00 -5.16 -8.60
N VAL A 119 -16.62 -5.61 -9.68
CA VAL A 119 -16.09 -5.48 -11.05
C VAL A 119 -17.15 -4.90 -11.98
N THR A 120 -16.71 -4.20 -13.03
CA THR A 120 -17.59 -3.76 -14.13
C THR A 120 -17.41 -4.66 -15.34
N GLY A 121 -18.46 -4.78 -16.17
CA GLY A 121 -18.34 -5.43 -17.46
C GLY A 121 -17.44 -4.63 -18.41
N GLY A 122 -16.24 -5.12 -18.69
CA GLY A 122 -15.32 -4.54 -19.67
C GLY A 122 -14.13 -3.74 -19.10
N ALA A 123 -14.03 -3.58 -17.79
CA ALA A 123 -12.79 -3.10 -17.15
C ALA A 123 -11.85 -4.26 -16.82
N ASP A 124 -10.57 -3.94 -16.66
CA ASP A 124 -9.48 -4.80 -16.20
C ASP A 124 -9.14 -4.58 -14.71
N ARG A 125 -10.04 -3.91 -13.97
CA ARG A 125 -9.87 -3.57 -12.56
C ARG A 125 -10.96 -4.12 -11.66
N TYR A 126 -10.57 -4.61 -10.49
CA TYR A 126 -11.48 -4.90 -9.39
C TYR A 126 -11.38 -3.84 -8.30
N HIS A 127 -12.48 -3.63 -7.59
CA HIS A 127 -12.63 -2.65 -6.51
C HIS A 127 -13.09 -3.36 -5.24
N PHE A 128 -12.89 -2.72 -4.08
CA PHE A 128 -13.55 -3.21 -2.87
C PHE A 128 -15.02 -2.80 -2.86
N PRO A 129 -15.90 -3.66 -2.34
CA PRO A 129 -17.31 -3.32 -2.21
C PRO A 129 -17.47 -2.20 -1.19
N ASP A 130 -18.25 -1.18 -1.55
CA ASP A 130 -18.76 -0.21 -0.59
C ASP A 130 -19.62 -0.97 0.46
N PRO A 131 -19.25 -0.89 1.75
CA PRO A 131 -19.96 -1.61 2.80
C PRO A 131 -21.41 -1.15 2.97
N GLU A 132 -21.71 0.14 2.77
CA GLU A 132 -23.07 0.67 2.87
C GLU A 132 -23.92 0.14 1.72
N ALA A 133 -23.44 0.26 0.48
CA ALA A 133 -24.13 -0.27 -0.69
C ALA A 133 -24.34 -1.80 -0.62
N ALA A 134 -23.31 -2.53 -0.19
CA ALA A 134 -23.37 -3.99 -0.05
C ALA A 134 -24.41 -4.43 0.99
N ALA A 135 -24.60 -3.67 2.08
CA ALA A 135 -25.64 -3.92 3.07
C ALA A 135 -27.07 -3.84 2.47
N PHE A 136 -27.24 -3.06 1.41
CA PHE A 136 -28.49 -2.96 0.65
C PHE A 136 -28.53 -3.89 -0.59
N GLY A 137 -27.54 -4.77 -0.76
CA GLY A 137 -27.46 -5.71 -1.88
C GLY A 137 -27.03 -5.07 -3.20
N GLU A 138 -26.47 -3.86 -3.14
CA GLU A 138 -25.96 -3.14 -4.30
C GLU A 138 -24.48 -3.43 -4.51
N ALA A 139 -24.06 -3.51 -5.78
CA ALA A 139 -22.65 -3.61 -6.14
C ALA A 139 -22.16 -2.20 -6.44
N GLN A 140 -21.50 -1.56 -5.48
CA GLN A 140 -20.83 -0.27 -5.70
C GLN A 140 -19.39 -0.35 -5.20
N PRO A 141 -18.44 0.34 -5.85
CA PRO A 141 -17.06 0.33 -5.42
C PRO A 141 -16.83 1.37 -4.31
N ALA A 142 -16.10 1.00 -3.25
CA ALA A 142 -15.81 1.88 -2.10
C ALA A 142 -15.02 3.15 -2.48
N CYS A 143 -14.20 3.09 -3.55
CA CYS A 143 -13.52 4.26 -4.12
C CYS A 143 -14.47 5.35 -4.61
N GLY A 144 -15.78 5.09 -4.75
CA GLY A 144 -16.75 5.98 -5.38
C GLY A 144 -16.58 6.13 -6.90
N CYS A 145 -15.44 5.68 -7.45
CA CYS A 145 -15.01 5.59 -8.84
C CYS A 145 -15.85 6.34 -9.89
N ASP A 146 -15.21 7.25 -10.64
CA ASP A 146 -15.81 8.15 -11.64
C ASP A 146 -16.35 7.46 -12.93
N ASN A 147 -17.20 6.45 -12.80
CA ASN A 147 -17.88 5.85 -13.95
C ASN A 147 -19.41 5.80 -13.75
N PRO A 148 -20.07 6.98 -13.70
CA PRO A 148 -21.51 7.06 -13.52
C PRO A 148 -22.25 6.32 -14.64
N GLY A 149 -23.03 5.30 -14.26
CA GLY A 149 -23.81 4.47 -15.18
C GLY A 149 -23.19 3.12 -15.52
N ALA A 150 -22.01 2.79 -14.99
CA ALA A 150 -21.45 1.44 -15.10
C ALA A 150 -22.30 0.43 -14.32
N SER A 151 -22.51 -0.75 -14.91
CA SER A 151 -23.13 -1.87 -14.19
C SER A 151 -22.05 -2.68 -13.51
N TYR A 152 -22.07 -2.63 -12.18
CA TYR A 152 -21.17 -3.35 -11.30
C TYR A 152 -21.78 -4.68 -10.86
N ARG A 153 -20.92 -5.64 -10.52
CA ARG A 153 -21.31 -6.89 -9.87
C ARG A 153 -20.30 -7.28 -8.79
N ILE A 154 -20.80 -7.90 -7.72
CA ILE A 154 -19.97 -8.50 -6.67
C ILE A 154 -19.57 -9.91 -7.10
N VAL A 155 -18.28 -10.22 -7.02
CA VAL A 155 -17.70 -11.52 -7.37
C VAL A 155 -16.64 -11.92 -6.35
N ARG A 156 -16.29 -13.21 -6.29
CA ARG A 156 -15.17 -13.64 -5.44
C ARG A 156 -13.85 -13.18 -6.04
N SER A 157 -12.94 -12.67 -5.23
CA SER A 157 -11.62 -12.20 -5.69
C SER A 157 -10.85 -13.25 -6.48
N ASN A 158 -10.88 -14.50 -6.02
CA ASN A 158 -10.23 -15.62 -6.67
C ASN A 158 -10.83 -16.02 -8.05
N THR A 159 -11.99 -15.48 -8.41
CA THR A 159 -12.60 -15.71 -9.74
C THR A 159 -12.17 -14.69 -10.78
N VAL A 160 -11.55 -13.58 -10.35
CA VAL A 160 -11.10 -12.51 -11.24
C VAL A 160 -9.58 -12.33 -11.24
N ARG A 161 -8.88 -12.71 -10.18
CA ARG A 161 -7.42 -12.82 -10.20
C ARG A 161 -7.00 -14.05 -11.02
N PRO A 162 -5.97 -13.96 -11.89
CA PRO A 162 -5.04 -12.84 -12.11
C PRO A 162 -5.45 -11.85 -13.22
N THR A 163 -6.63 -12.02 -13.81
CA THR A 163 -7.05 -11.27 -15.01
C THR A 163 -7.34 -9.79 -14.73
N TYR A 164 -7.69 -9.43 -13.50
CA TYR A 164 -8.00 -8.07 -13.09
C TYR A 164 -6.94 -7.56 -12.11
N SER A 165 -6.47 -6.34 -12.34
CA SER A 165 -5.63 -5.59 -11.40
C SER A 165 -6.50 -4.95 -10.32
N GLY A 166 -5.95 -4.71 -9.12
CA GLY A 166 -6.69 -3.98 -8.09
C GLY A 166 -6.72 -2.49 -8.42
N CYS A 167 -7.86 -1.85 -8.22
CA CYS A 167 -7.96 -0.40 -8.30
C CYS A 167 -6.97 0.23 -7.29
N LYS A 168 -6.09 1.11 -7.76
CA LYS A 168 -5.10 1.78 -6.91
C LYS A 168 -5.72 2.45 -5.70
N ASP A 169 -6.83 3.16 -5.88
CA ASP A 169 -7.51 3.82 -4.78
C ASP A 169 -8.05 2.81 -3.78
N CYS A 170 -8.60 1.67 -4.23
CA CYS A 170 -9.00 0.60 -3.31
C CYS A 170 -7.81 -0.09 -2.65
N LEU A 171 -6.68 -0.26 -3.33
CA LEU A 171 -5.50 -0.91 -2.73
C LEU A 171 -4.78 0.01 -1.74
N ARG A 172 -4.79 1.31 -2.02
CA ARG A 172 -4.13 2.36 -1.25
C ARG A 172 -4.99 2.85 -0.08
N TYR A 173 -6.29 2.96 -0.27
CA TYR A 173 -7.25 3.44 0.72
C TYR A 173 -8.09 2.28 1.24
N GLU A 174 -8.43 2.33 2.53
CA GLU A 174 -9.14 1.29 3.28
C GLU A 174 -8.31 0.01 3.49
N LYS A 175 -7.14 0.11 4.13
CA LYS A 175 -6.68 -1.06 4.90
C LYS A 175 -7.81 -1.43 5.85
N PRO A 176 -8.40 -2.63 5.74
CA PRO A 176 -9.49 -3.02 6.60
C PRO A 176 -8.88 -3.14 8.00
N VAL A 177 -9.15 -2.15 8.85
CA VAL A 177 -8.60 -2.14 10.20
C VAL A 177 -9.54 -2.97 11.05
N ALA A 178 -9.00 -4.02 11.66
CA ALA A 178 -9.78 -4.81 12.59
C ALA A 178 -10.16 -3.92 13.78
N LEU A 179 -11.46 -3.78 13.97
CA LEU A 179 -12.04 -3.11 15.11
C LEU A 179 -12.08 -4.11 16.26
N GLU A 180 -11.34 -3.83 17.33
CA GLU A 180 -11.51 -4.57 18.57
C GLU A 180 -12.96 -4.51 19.04
N SER A 181 -13.38 -5.47 19.87
CA SER A 181 -14.76 -5.49 20.35
C SER A 181 -15.09 -4.23 21.16
N VAL A 182 -15.94 -3.37 20.60
CA VAL A 182 -16.42 -2.15 21.25
C VAL A 182 -17.41 -2.53 22.34
N ARG A 183 -17.16 -2.03 23.55
CA ARG A 183 -18.00 -2.29 24.72
C ARG A 183 -18.69 -1.03 25.17
N CYS A 184 -19.91 -1.17 25.66
CA CYS A 184 -20.61 -0.06 26.30
C CYS A 184 -19.80 0.44 27.51
N PRO A 185 -19.47 1.75 27.61
CA PRO A 185 -18.79 2.29 28.77
C PRO A 185 -19.59 2.13 30.07
N SER A 186 -20.93 2.10 29.98
CA SER A 186 -21.81 2.03 31.15
C SER A 186 -22.08 0.62 31.66
N CYS A 187 -22.24 -0.37 30.78
CA CYS A 187 -22.60 -1.75 31.17
C CYS A 187 -21.61 -2.84 30.72
N SER A 188 -20.51 -2.45 30.07
CA SER A 188 -19.43 -3.33 29.58
C SER A 188 -19.84 -4.42 28.58
N LYS A 189 -21.11 -4.42 28.15
CA LYS A 189 -21.63 -5.33 27.14
C LYS A 189 -20.97 -5.04 25.79
N ALA A 190 -20.52 -6.07 25.10
CA ALA A 190 -20.05 -5.95 23.72
C ALA A 190 -21.20 -5.46 22.83
N ILE A 191 -20.94 -4.42 22.04
CA ILE A 191 -21.91 -3.77 21.17
C ILE A 191 -21.66 -4.19 19.73
N CYS A 192 -20.42 -4.02 19.26
CA CYS A 192 -20.00 -4.39 17.92
C CYS A 192 -18.53 -4.82 17.91
N HIS A 193 -18.15 -5.46 16.81
CA HIS A 193 -16.79 -5.78 16.38
C HIS A 193 -16.84 -5.84 14.86
N GLY A 194 -15.71 -5.75 14.17
CA GLY A 194 -15.72 -5.87 12.73
C GLY A 194 -14.48 -5.29 12.08
N ILE A 195 -14.68 -4.77 10.88
CA ILE A 195 -13.62 -4.23 10.04
C ILE A 195 -14.06 -2.81 9.67
N LEU A 196 -13.22 -1.82 9.96
CA LEU A 196 -13.41 -0.45 9.50
C LEU A 196 -12.71 -0.26 8.16
N GLN A 197 -13.45 0.30 7.21
CA GLN A 197 -13.00 0.66 5.89
C GLN A 197 -13.46 2.10 5.62
N GLY A 198 -12.57 2.90 5.04
CA GLY A 198 -12.81 4.32 4.79
C GLY A 198 -11.52 5.14 4.72
N GLY A 199 -11.62 6.31 4.11
CA GLY A 199 -10.46 7.16 3.85
C GLY A 199 -9.78 7.82 5.04
N ALA A 200 -10.39 7.72 6.23
CA ALA A 200 -9.89 8.29 7.46
C ALA A 200 -9.95 7.30 8.62
N VAL A 201 -9.94 5.98 8.37
CA VAL A 201 -10.05 4.97 9.43
C VAL A 201 -8.98 5.15 10.52
N GLY A 202 -7.74 5.49 10.15
CA GLY A 202 -6.67 5.78 11.10
C GLY A 202 -6.87 7.05 11.95
N ALA A 203 -7.86 7.88 11.62
CA ALA A 203 -8.26 9.06 12.40
C ALA A 203 -9.54 8.81 13.22
N VAL A 204 -10.11 7.60 13.18
CA VAL A 204 -11.27 7.24 14.00
C VAL A 204 -10.82 7.00 15.44
N ASP A 205 -11.22 7.87 16.34
CA ASP A 205 -10.95 7.82 17.78
C ASP A 205 -12.16 7.33 18.60
N GLY A 206 -13.37 7.38 18.04
CA GLY A 206 -14.59 7.00 18.73
C GLY A 206 -15.75 6.63 17.78
N LEU A 207 -16.70 5.84 18.29
CA LEU A 207 -17.99 5.54 17.65
C LEU A 207 -19.13 6.12 18.47
N SER A 208 -20.02 6.88 17.83
CA SER A 208 -21.30 7.27 18.45
C SER A 208 -22.22 6.06 18.51
N ILE A 209 -22.63 5.68 19.71
CA ILE A 209 -23.40 4.47 19.97
C ILE A 209 -24.61 4.74 20.87
N THR A 210 -25.68 3.98 20.66
CA THR A 210 -26.79 3.86 21.60
C THR A 210 -26.85 2.41 22.10
N CYS A 211 -26.62 2.17 23.39
CA CYS A 211 -26.54 0.84 23.96
C CYS A 211 -27.93 0.24 24.21
N PRO A 212 -28.29 -0.90 23.58
CA PRO A 212 -29.60 -1.51 23.76
C PRO A 212 -29.81 -2.17 25.14
N GLY A 213 -28.77 -2.23 25.97
CA GLY A 213 -28.83 -2.89 27.28
C GLY A 213 -28.96 -1.95 28.48
N CYS A 214 -28.63 -0.66 28.31
CA CYS A 214 -28.63 0.31 29.42
C CYS A 214 -28.95 1.74 28.98
N ASP A 215 -29.40 1.92 27.73
CA ASP A 215 -29.78 3.20 27.14
C ASP A 215 -28.68 4.29 27.16
N PHE A 216 -27.42 3.89 27.33
CA PHE A 216 -26.28 4.79 27.12
C PHE A 216 -26.33 5.33 25.69
N ASP A 217 -26.22 6.65 25.53
CA ASP A 217 -26.19 7.33 24.24
C ASP A 217 -25.01 8.31 24.25
N GLY A 218 -23.99 8.03 23.44
CA GLY A 218 -22.73 8.79 23.46
C GLY A 218 -21.61 8.13 22.69
N VAL A 219 -20.40 8.70 22.77
CA VAL A 219 -19.22 8.17 22.07
C VAL A 219 -18.55 7.07 22.93
N ALA A 220 -18.25 5.94 22.31
CA ALA A 220 -17.36 4.92 22.85
C ALA A 220 -16.03 4.97 22.12
N ASP A 221 -14.94 4.99 22.88
CA ASP A 221 -13.58 4.92 22.33
C ASP A 221 -13.38 3.62 21.56
N VAL A 222 -12.61 3.69 20.48
CA VAL A 222 -12.24 2.53 19.67
C VAL A 222 -10.75 2.33 19.64
N VAL A 223 -10.36 1.06 19.71
CA VAL A 223 -8.98 0.61 19.55
C VAL A 223 -8.90 -0.10 18.20
N LEU A 224 -7.91 0.32 17.43
CA LEU A 224 -7.62 -0.15 16.09
C LEU A 224 -6.38 -1.04 16.15
N ASP A 225 -6.49 -2.27 15.64
CA ASP A 225 -5.32 -3.13 15.44
C ASP A 225 -4.59 -2.67 14.16
N HIS A 226 -3.42 -2.05 14.35
CA HIS A 226 -2.53 -1.58 13.27
C HIS A 226 -1.45 -2.61 12.93
#